data_AF-A0A3D4MH65-F1
#
_entry.id   AF-A0A3D4MH65-F1
#
_cell.length_a   1.000
_cell.length_b   1.000
_cell.length_c   1.000
_cell.angle_alpha   90.00
_cell.angle_beta   90.00
_cell.angle_gamma   90.00
#
_symmetry.space_group_name_H-M   'P 1'
#
loop_
_entity.id
_entity.type
_entity.pdbx_description
1 polymer ?
#
loop_
_entity_poly.entity_id
_entity_poly.type
_entity_poly.pdbx_seq_one_letter_code
_entity_poly.pdbx_strand_id
1 'polypeptide(L)'
;MTFELDHRLADSSFHVEDWALCRVCLKNDKNWPWLYLVPMREGVREFCDLTAADQSLLMSEIARAQLALKTLYAADKINTAALGNMVPQLHIHIFARYQSDAAWPKPVWAHDIPEVPYDAAARDAEIARLRAHFAAPQAQQAETKGDKTACQR
;
A
#
# COMPACT_ATOMS: atom_id res chain seq x y z
N MET A 1 -21.44 -3.53 -13.88
CA MET A 1 -20.18 -3.37 -14.63
C MET A 1 -19.06 -3.97 -13.81
N THR A 2 -18.13 -4.67 -14.44
CA THR A 2 -17.00 -5.34 -13.78
C THR A 2 -15.87 -4.32 -13.62
N PHE A 3 -15.21 -4.28 -12.47
CA PHE A 3 -14.02 -3.44 -12.26
C PHE A 3 -12.89 -3.82 -13.24
N GLU A 4 -12.28 -2.82 -13.88
CA GLU A 4 -11.07 -2.97 -14.70
C GLU A 4 -9.91 -2.16 -14.12
N LEU A 5 -8.73 -2.78 -14.06
CA LEU A 5 -7.49 -2.15 -13.62
C LEU A 5 -6.83 -1.44 -14.82
N ASP A 6 -6.36 -0.20 -14.63
CA ASP A 6 -5.60 0.53 -15.66
C ASP A 6 -4.41 -0.31 -16.13
N HIS A 7 -4.22 -0.40 -17.45
CA HIS A 7 -3.20 -1.27 -18.03
C HIS A 7 -1.79 -0.94 -17.53
N ARG A 8 -1.47 0.32 -17.22
CA ARG A 8 -0.14 0.71 -16.69
C ARG A 8 0.08 0.18 -15.28
N LEU A 9 -0.96 0.10 -14.47
CA LEU A 9 -0.89 -0.57 -13.16
C LEU A 9 -0.78 -2.08 -13.35
N ALA A 10 -1.54 -2.65 -14.28
CA ALA A 10 -1.46 -4.08 -14.59
C ALA A 10 -0.08 -4.51 -15.11
N ASP A 11 0.55 -3.70 -15.96
CA ASP A 11 1.86 -3.98 -16.56
C ASP A 11 3.01 -3.82 -15.54
N SER A 12 2.83 -2.98 -14.52
CA SER A 12 3.86 -2.65 -13.51
C SER A 12 3.65 -3.33 -12.15
N SER A 13 2.67 -4.22 -12.02
CA SER A 13 2.35 -4.88 -10.76
C SER A 13 1.76 -6.27 -10.94
N PHE A 14 1.68 -7.01 -9.84
CA PHE A 14 1.10 -8.34 -9.80
C PHE A 14 -0.08 -8.36 -8.84
N HIS A 15 -1.18 -9.01 -9.24
CA HIS A 15 -2.34 -9.16 -8.36
C HIS A 15 -2.00 -10.02 -7.14
N VAL A 16 -2.31 -9.50 -5.94
CA VAL A 16 -2.17 -10.23 -4.68
C VAL A 16 -3.54 -10.76 -4.26
N GLU A 17 -4.51 -9.91 -3.96
CA GLU A 17 -5.84 -10.32 -3.51
C GLU A 17 -6.81 -9.16 -3.70
N ASP A 18 -8.11 -9.46 -3.74
CA ASP A 18 -9.16 -8.44 -3.66
C ASP A 18 -9.70 -8.38 -2.23
N TRP A 19 -9.68 -7.20 -1.63
CA TRP A 19 -10.34 -6.90 -0.36
C TRP A 19 -11.75 -6.36 -0.59
N ALA A 20 -12.39 -5.85 0.47
CA ALA A 20 -13.76 -5.40 0.41
C ALA A 20 -13.93 -4.20 -0.54
N LEU A 21 -12.95 -3.29 -0.56
CA LEU A 21 -12.93 -2.16 -1.48
C LEU A 21 -11.78 -2.27 -2.49
N CYS A 22 -10.56 -2.56 -2.06
CA CYS A 22 -9.39 -2.46 -2.93
C CYS A 22 -8.97 -3.79 -3.55
N ARG A 23 -8.57 -3.73 -4.82
CA ARG A 23 -7.61 -4.68 -5.38
C ARG A 23 -6.22 -4.35 -4.84
N VAL A 24 -5.57 -5.35 -4.23
CA VAL A 24 -4.19 -5.25 -3.73
C VAL A 24 -3.24 -5.78 -4.79
N CYS A 25 -2.29 -4.95 -5.20
CA CYS A 25 -1.23 -5.35 -6.14
C CYS A 25 0.15 -5.18 -5.51
N LEU A 26 1.08 -6.08 -5.84
CA LEU A 26 2.50 -5.98 -5.54
C LEU A 26 3.20 -5.26 -6.69
N LYS A 27 3.82 -4.11 -6.46
CA LYS A 27 4.61 -3.43 -7.49
C LYS A 27 5.75 -4.34 -7.96
N ASN A 28 6.00 -4.40 -9.26
CA ASN A 28 7.10 -5.19 -9.84
C ASN A 28 8.46 -4.49 -9.68
N ASP A 29 8.80 -4.12 -8.45
CA ASP A 29 10.08 -3.53 -8.09
C ASP A 29 10.48 -4.03 -6.69
N LYS A 30 11.56 -4.80 -6.62
CA LYS A 30 12.06 -5.40 -5.37
C LYS A 30 12.98 -4.48 -4.57
N ASN A 31 13.25 -3.26 -5.05
CA ASN A 31 14.00 -2.28 -4.26
C ASN A 31 13.32 -1.98 -2.91
N TRP A 32 11.98 -2.02 -2.89
CA TRP A 32 11.18 -1.84 -1.67
C TRP A 32 9.98 -2.80 -1.66
N PRO A 33 9.60 -3.36 -0.49
CA PRO A 33 8.30 -4.00 -0.33
C PRO A 33 7.17 -2.97 -0.56
N TRP A 34 6.47 -3.09 -1.69
CA TRP A 34 5.58 -2.04 -2.19
C TRP A 34 4.25 -2.60 -2.69
N LEU A 35 3.17 -2.15 -2.07
CA LEU A 35 1.79 -2.42 -2.47
C LEU A 35 1.12 -1.22 -3.14
N TYR A 36 0.27 -1.50 -4.12
CA TYR A 36 -0.79 -0.61 -4.57
C TYR A 36 -2.12 -1.08 -4.00
N LEU A 37 -2.90 -0.16 -3.44
CA LEU A 37 -4.32 -0.38 -3.17
C LEU A 37 -5.13 0.39 -4.22
N VAL A 38 -5.93 -0.31 -5.01
CA VAL A 38 -6.75 0.28 -6.07
C VAL A 38 -8.21 0.07 -5.71
N PRO A 39 -8.95 1.10 -5.25
CA PRO A 39 -10.38 0.98 -4.98
C PRO A 39 -11.13 0.48 -6.21
N MET A 40 -11.92 -0.58 -6.04
CA MET A 40 -12.70 -1.21 -7.11
C MET A 40 -13.98 -0.40 -7.37
N ARG A 41 -13.80 0.86 -7.81
CA ARG A 41 -14.84 1.83 -8.16
C ARG A 41 -14.47 2.46 -9.50
N GLU A 42 -15.42 2.49 -10.42
CA GLU A 42 -15.21 3.03 -11.76
C GLU A 42 -15.14 4.57 -11.72
N GLY A 43 -14.26 5.16 -12.53
CA GLY A 43 -14.17 6.61 -12.71
C GLY A 43 -13.59 7.41 -11.55
N VAL A 44 -13.18 6.75 -10.46
CA VAL A 44 -12.58 7.41 -9.28
C VAL A 44 -11.13 7.78 -9.56
N ARG A 45 -10.80 9.06 -9.38
CA ARG A 45 -9.46 9.60 -9.61
C ARG A 45 -8.81 10.09 -8.32
N GLU A 46 -9.61 10.72 -7.47
CA GLU A 46 -9.20 11.30 -6.21
C GLU A 46 -9.88 10.62 -5.03
N PHE A 47 -9.27 10.73 -3.84
CA PHE A 47 -9.89 10.25 -2.60
C PHE A 47 -11.26 10.89 -2.35
N CYS A 48 -11.43 12.17 -2.72
CA CYS A 48 -12.69 12.89 -2.56
C CYS A 48 -13.79 12.48 -3.56
N ASP A 49 -13.47 11.71 -4.61
CA ASP A 49 -14.47 11.15 -5.53
C ASP A 49 -15.20 9.95 -4.91
N LEU A 50 -14.63 9.34 -3.87
CA LEU A 50 -15.22 8.21 -3.14
C LEU A 50 -16.39 8.66 -2.25
N THR A 51 -17.35 7.76 -2.05
CA THR A 51 -18.39 7.94 -1.03
C THR A 51 -17.78 8.00 0.37
N ALA A 52 -18.44 8.63 1.34
CA ALA A 52 -17.95 8.69 2.73
C ALA A 52 -17.71 7.29 3.35
N ALA A 53 -18.55 6.32 2.96
CA ALA A 53 -18.39 4.92 3.36
C ALA A 53 -17.13 4.30 2.75
N ASP A 54 -16.90 4.49 1.45
CA ASP A 54 -15.72 3.98 0.76
C ASP A 54 -14.43 4.69 1.24
N GLN A 55 -14.48 5.98 1.55
CA GLN A 55 -13.36 6.70 2.16
C GLN A 55 -12.96 6.08 3.50
N SER A 56 -13.94 5.76 4.35
CA SER A 56 -13.71 5.12 5.66
C SER A 56 -13.15 3.70 5.51
N LEU A 57 -13.67 2.95 4.54
CA LEU A 57 -13.20 1.60 4.23
C LEU A 57 -11.78 1.62 3.65
N LEU A 58 -11.48 2.55 2.74
CA LEU A 58 -10.14 2.75 2.20
C LEU A 58 -9.13 3.08 3.29
N MET A 59 -9.46 3.97 4.24
CA MET A 59 -8.58 4.27 5.37
C MET A 59 -8.28 3.01 6.20
N SER A 60 -9.29 2.16 6.43
CA SER A 60 -9.12 0.90 7.16
C SER A 60 -8.22 -0.08 6.40
N GLU A 61 -8.39 -0.19 5.08
CA GLU A 61 -7.57 -1.04 4.23
C GLU A 61 -6.12 -0.52 4.09
N ILE A 62 -5.92 0.81 4.02
CA ILE A 62 -4.59 1.43 4.10
C ILE A 62 -3.90 1.03 5.40
N ALA A 63 -4.58 1.16 6.55
CA ALA A 63 -4.01 0.79 7.85
C ALA A 63 -3.64 -0.71 7.91
N ARG A 64 -4.49 -1.58 7.35
CA ARG A 64 -4.23 -3.03 7.23
C ARG A 64 -2.94 -3.30 6.43
N ALA A 65 -2.79 -2.68 5.27
CA ALA A 65 -1.61 -2.83 4.42
C ALA A 65 -0.34 -2.27 5.09
N GLN A 66 -0.42 -1.10 5.73
CA GLN A 66 0.69 -0.51 6.47
C GLN A 66 1.16 -1.42 7.60
N LEU A 67 0.24 -1.98 8.39
CA LEU A 67 0.58 -2.90 9.48
C LEU A 67 1.22 -4.19 8.96
N ALA A 68 0.69 -4.73 7.86
CA ALA A 68 1.26 -5.92 7.23
C ALA A 68 2.69 -5.69 6.77
N LEU A 69 2.96 -4.60 6.04
CA LEU A 69 4.31 -4.29 5.59
C LEU A 69 5.26 -3.99 6.76
N LYS A 70 4.79 -3.25 7.76
CA LYS A 70 5.60 -2.94 8.95
C LYS A 70 6.01 -4.21 9.69
N THR A 71 5.09 -5.17 9.82
CA THR A 71 5.32 -6.41 10.56
C THR A 71 6.16 -7.40 9.75
N LEU A 72 5.83 -7.63 8.48
CA LEU A 72 6.50 -8.61 7.65
C LEU A 72 7.95 -8.24 7.32
N TYR A 73 8.23 -6.95 7.13
CA TYR A 73 9.52 -6.49 6.62
C TYR A 73 10.31 -5.65 7.62
N ALA A 74 9.88 -5.58 8.88
CA ALA A 74 10.51 -4.82 9.95
C ALA A 74 10.92 -3.39 9.51
N ALA A 75 10.02 -2.72 8.81
CA ALA A 75 10.30 -1.44 8.19
C ALA A 75 10.54 -0.34 9.24
N ASP A 76 11.55 0.50 9.04
CA ASP A 76 11.80 1.69 9.89
C ASP A 76 10.64 2.68 9.78
N LYS A 77 10.08 2.82 8.56
CA LYS A 77 8.94 3.69 8.28
C LYS A 77 8.11 3.14 7.13
N ILE A 78 6.80 3.38 7.17
CA ILE A 78 5.93 3.21 5.99
C ILE A 78 5.69 4.57 5.34
N ASN A 79 5.83 4.62 4.01
CA ASN A 79 5.39 5.75 3.20
C ASN A 79 4.07 5.41 2.53
N THR A 80 3.18 6.39 2.46
CA THR A 80 1.85 6.27 1.87
C THR A 80 1.53 7.52 1.07
N ALA A 81 1.07 7.35 -0.17
CA ALA A 81 0.75 8.46 -1.05
C ALA A 81 -0.31 8.07 -2.09
N ALA A 82 -1.19 9.01 -2.42
CA ALA A 82 -1.97 9.01 -3.66
C ALA A 82 -1.41 10.14 -4.52
N LEU A 83 -0.90 9.82 -5.71
CA LEU A 83 -0.27 10.79 -6.62
C LEU A 83 -1.06 10.92 -7.92
N GLY A 84 -1.00 9.90 -8.78
CA GLY A 84 -1.92 9.80 -9.92
C GLY A 84 -1.71 10.76 -11.10
N ASN A 85 -0.63 11.57 -11.13
CA ASN A 85 -0.40 12.53 -12.23
C ASN A 85 -0.43 11.91 -13.63
N MET A 86 0.15 10.71 -13.80
CA MET A 86 0.20 10.00 -15.09
C MET A 86 -0.91 8.97 -15.23
N VAL A 87 -1.23 8.25 -14.16
CA VAL A 87 -2.26 7.20 -14.13
C VAL A 87 -3.45 7.72 -13.34
N PRO A 88 -4.56 8.11 -14.00
CA PRO A 88 -5.63 8.80 -13.32
C PRO A 88 -6.52 7.92 -12.44
N GLN A 89 -6.53 6.61 -12.64
CA GLN A 89 -7.28 5.70 -11.78
C GLN A 89 -6.71 5.78 -10.36
N LEU A 90 -7.55 6.06 -9.36
CA LEU A 90 -7.12 6.18 -7.97
C LEU A 90 -6.36 4.92 -7.52
N HIS A 91 -5.14 5.11 -7.06
CA HIS A 91 -4.32 4.06 -6.46
C HIS A 91 -3.48 4.64 -5.33
N ILE A 92 -3.35 3.89 -4.25
CA ILE A 92 -2.58 4.28 -3.07
C ILE A 92 -1.29 3.49 -3.04
N HIS A 93 -0.16 4.18 -3.09
CA HIS A 93 1.16 3.61 -2.86
C HIS A 93 1.35 3.38 -1.36
N ILE A 94 1.74 2.18 -0.96
CA ILE A 94 2.09 1.84 0.42
C ILE A 94 3.35 0.99 0.40
N PHE A 95 4.43 1.48 1.01
CA PHE A 95 5.73 0.82 0.89
C PHE A 95 6.62 1.01 2.11
N ALA A 96 7.41 -0.02 2.38
CA ALA A 96 8.38 -0.05 3.46
C ALA A 96 9.65 0.74 3.10
N ARG A 97 10.14 1.53 4.07
CA ARG A 97 11.35 2.34 4.00
C ARG A 97 12.33 1.94 5.08
N TYR A 98 13.61 2.15 4.79
CA TYR A 98 14.72 1.84 5.67
C TYR A 98 15.70 3.01 5.68
N GLN A 99 16.33 3.27 6.83
CA GLN A 99 17.39 4.29 6.90
C GLN A 99 18.58 3.98 5.99
N SER A 100 18.75 2.70 5.63
CA SER A 100 19.77 2.21 4.72
C SER A 100 19.32 2.16 3.25
N ASP A 101 18.07 2.50 2.91
CA ASP A 101 17.61 2.44 1.53
C ASP A 101 18.20 3.56 0.66
N ALA A 102 18.32 3.31 -0.65
CA ALA A 102 19.03 4.19 -1.58
C ALA A 102 18.39 5.59 -1.75
N ALA A 103 17.12 5.75 -1.36
CA ALA A 103 16.40 7.03 -1.44
C ALA A 103 16.30 7.74 -0.08
N TRP A 104 16.75 7.15 1.02
CA TRP A 104 16.59 7.75 2.35
C TRP A 104 17.42 9.04 2.49
N PRO A 105 16.89 10.12 3.12
CA PRO A 105 15.56 10.28 3.72
C PRO A 105 14.49 10.89 2.78
N LYS A 106 14.79 11.03 1.50
CA LYS A 106 13.91 11.69 0.52
C LYS A 106 12.80 10.74 0.04
N PRO A 107 11.76 11.26 -0.64
CA PRO A 107 10.80 10.43 -1.36
C PRO A 107 11.51 9.60 -2.44
N VAL A 108 11.06 8.35 -2.64
CA VAL A 108 11.65 7.45 -3.66
C VAL A 108 11.60 8.02 -5.07
N TRP A 109 10.57 8.84 -5.37
CA TRP A 109 10.41 9.50 -6.67
C TRP A 109 11.32 10.72 -6.89
N ALA A 110 12.11 11.13 -5.89
CA ALA A 110 13.06 12.24 -6.03
C ALA A 110 14.42 11.80 -6.61
N HIS A 111 14.55 10.52 -6.98
CA HIS A 111 15.78 9.89 -7.43
C HIS A 111 15.50 9.04 -8.67
N ASP A 112 16.46 9.01 -9.60
CA ASP A 112 16.47 8.08 -10.73
C ASP A 112 17.10 6.75 -10.30
N ILE A 113 16.38 5.99 -9.47
CA ILE A 113 16.77 4.63 -9.06
C ILE A 113 16.11 3.64 -10.02
N PRO A 114 16.90 2.82 -10.77
CA PRO A 114 16.32 1.82 -11.66
C PRO A 114 15.48 0.80 -10.90
N GLU A 115 14.30 0.50 -11.41
CA GLU A 115 13.46 -0.57 -10.87
C GLU A 115 14.16 -1.91 -11.03
N VAL A 116 14.04 -2.77 -10.02
CA VAL A 116 14.58 -4.13 -10.12
C VAL A 116 13.40 -5.11 -10.10
N PRO A 117 13.06 -5.73 -11.24
CA PRO A 117 11.88 -6.60 -11.30
C PRO A 117 12.08 -7.90 -10.50
N TYR A 118 10.97 -8.51 -10.12
CA TYR A 118 10.95 -9.87 -9.59
C TYR A 118 11.10 -10.87 -10.73
N ASP A 119 11.85 -11.96 -10.50
CA ASP A 119 11.67 -13.16 -11.30
C ASP A 119 10.38 -13.90 -10.88
N ALA A 120 9.94 -14.88 -11.67
CA ALA A 120 8.68 -15.57 -11.44
C ALA A 120 8.63 -16.28 -10.07
N ALA A 121 9.73 -16.93 -9.65
CA ALA A 121 9.77 -17.67 -8.40
C ALA A 121 9.74 -16.73 -7.19
N ALA A 122 10.53 -15.64 -7.24
CA ALA A 122 10.57 -14.62 -6.20
C ALA A 122 9.21 -13.90 -6.09
N ARG A 123 8.58 -13.56 -7.23
CA ARG A 123 7.23 -12.99 -7.27
C ARG A 123 6.22 -13.90 -6.58
N ASP A 124 6.18 -15.18 -6.96
CA ASP A 124 5.16 -16.12 -6.46
C ASP A 124 5.34 -16.37 -4.96
N ALA A 125 6.58 -16.47 -4.49
CA ALA A 125 6.89 -16.57 -3.07
C ALA A 125 6.45 -15.32 -2.28
N GLU A 126 6.67 -14.13 -2.85
CA GLU A 126 6.31 -12.87 -2.20
C GLU A 126 4.78 -12.69 -2.12
N ILE A 127 4.06 -13.01 -3.19
CA ILE A 127 2.59 -13.02 -3.20
C ILE A 127 2.05 -14.02 -2.17
N ALA A 128 2.62 -15.23 -2.10
CA ALA A 128 2.22 -16.24 -1.12
C ALA A 128 2.44 -15.76 0.32
N ARG A 129 3.59 -15.13 0.60
CA ARG A 129 3.91 -14.55 1.92
C ARG A 129 2.92 -13.47 2.34
N LEU A 130 2.58 -12.56 1.43
CA LEU A 130 1.59 -11.50 1.68
C LEU A 130 0.21 -12.08 1.97
N ARG A 131 -0.28 -13.00 1.14
CA ARG A 131 -1.58 -13.68 1.32
C ARG A 131 -1.66 -14.42 2.65
N ALA A 132 -0.61 -15.16 3.01
CA ALA A 132 -0.56 -15.88 4.29
C ALA A 132 -0.69 -14.93 5.48
N HIS A 133 -0.07 -13.74 5.41
CA HIS A 133 -0.19 -12.73 6.45
C HIS A 133 -1.58 -12.08 6.49
N PHE A 134 -2.18 -11.82 5.32
CA PHE A 134 -3.52 -11.21 5.24
C PHE A 134 -4.63 -12.12 5.78
N ALA A 135 -4.45 -13.44 5.69
CA ALA A 135 -5.39 -14.45 6.19
C ALA A 135 -5.26 -14.71 7.70
N ALA A 136 -4.11 -14.38 8.31
CA ALA A 136 -3.90 -14.60 9.74
C ALA A 136 -4.83 -13.69 10.56
N PRO A 137 -5.44 -14.19 11.66
CA PRO A 137 -6.20 -13.35 12.57
C PRO A 137 -5.29 -12.24 13.10
N GLN A 138 -5.59 -11.00 12.75
CA GLN A 138 -4.85 -9.87 13.29
C GLN A 138 -5.21 -9.76 14.77
N ALA A 139 -4.24 -9.99 15.66
CA ALA A 139 -4.41 -9.65 17.05
C ALA A 139 -4.73 -8.16 17.13
N GLN A 140 -5.94 -7.84 17.59
CA GLN A 140 -6.38 -6.47 17.81
C GLN A 140 -5.32 -5.77 18.66
N GLN A 141 -4.55 -4.85 18.08
CA GLN A 141 -3.79 -3.89 18.88
C GLN A 141 -4.78 -2.84 19.37
N ALA A 142 -5.62 -3.27 20.32
CA ALA A 142 -6.37 -2.38 21.18
C ALA A 142 -5.39 -1.76 22.19
N GLU A 143 -5.32 -0.44 22.16
CA GLU A 143 -4.94 0.45 23.27
C GLU A 143 -3.57 0.26 23.94
N THR A 144 -2.64 1.19 23.66
CA THR A 144 -1.84 1.81 24.73
C THR A 144 -1.51 3.27 24.42
N LYS A 145 -2.24 4.16 25.12
CA LYS A 145 -1.82 5.35 25.91
C LYS A 145 -0.93 6.42 25.23
N GLY A 146 -1.22 7.72 25.35
CA GLY A 146 -1.77 8.36 26.54
C GLY A 146 -2.54 9.66 26.27
N ASP A 147 -3.67 9.73 26.98
CA ASP A 147 -4.14 10.92 27.68
C ASP A 147 -2.99 11.88 28.05
N LYS A 148 -3.04 13.08 27.47
CA LYS A 148 -2.44 14.28 28.05
C LYS A 148 -3.52 15.33 28.21
N THR A 149 -4.43 15.07 29.15
CA THR A 149 -4.99 16.13 29.96
C THR A 149 -3.84 16.85 30.68
N ALA A 150 -3.90 18.18 30.73
CA ALA A 150 -3.05 19.13 31.47
C ALA A 150 -1.74 19.64 30.80
N CYS A 151 -1.85 20.79 30.15
CA CYS A 151 -1.12 21.98 30.60
C CYS A 151 -1.90 23.23 30.16
N GLN A 152 -2.81 23.68 31.01
CA GLN A 152 -3.16 25.09 31.07
C GLN A 152 -1.91 25.83 31.58
N ARG A 153 -1.42 26.80 30.80
CA ARG A 153 -0.81 28.05 31.24
C ARG A 153 -0.65 28.98 30.05
#